data_AF-A0AAU8N6K5-F1
#
_entry.id   AF-A0AAU8N6K5-F1
#
_cell.length_a   1.000
_cell.length_b   1.000
_cell.length_c   1.000
_cell.angle_alpha   90.00
_cell.angle_beta   90.00
_cell.angle_gamma   90.00
#
_symmetry.space_group_name_H-M   'P 1'
#
loop_
_entity.id
_entity.type
_entity.pdbx_description
1 polymer ?
#
loop_
_entity_poly.entity_id
_entity_poly.type
_entity_poly.pdbx_seq_one_letter_code
_entity_poly.pdbx_strand_id
1 'polypeptide(L)'
;MQGLFKEMIKNEVKPLFARHGYTKKGLNFRRVEGDLIYTFNIQKSQSNTANHVRFYMNCMIHSKELAQLQSMISGGKTIQEQAHLNCRIEEIVPSAPDRYSLTSDADLVTFSKVLLSHLEEAVEYMRNITSTRDIVEYYMRMTALHLSEETFHYLLQNGDTTTAQKYLQQLQAKYGAENRWAIFEKKYAAIFASCGR
;
A
#
# COMPACT_ATOMS: atom_id res chain seq x y z
N MET A 1 16.52 -17.10 18.10
CA MET A 1 15.36 -16.36 17.56
C MET A 1 15.10 -16.58 16.07
N GLN A 2 16.10 -16.71 15.18
CA GLN A 2 15.83 -16.91 13.75
C GLN A 2 15.09 -18.21 13.40
N GLY A 3 15.34 -19.31 14.12
CA GLY A 3 14.60 -20.57 13.99
C GLY A 3 13.13 -20.41 14.35
N LEU A 4 12.85 -19.89 15.55
CA LEU A 4 11.50 -19.57 16.02
C LEU A 4 10.73 -18.66 15.06
N PHE A 5 11.38 -17.61 14.53
CA PHE A 5 10.77 -16.78 13.50
C PHE A 5 10.34 -17.62 12.27
N LYS A 6 11.22 -18.49 11.75
CA LYS A 6 10.87 -19.36 10.61
C LYS A 6 9.72 -20.31 10.94
N GLU A 7 9.68 -20.86 12.15
CA GLU A 7 8.62 -21.74 12.62
C GLU A 7 7.28 -21.01 12.73
N MET A 8 7.24 -19.84 13.37
CA MET A 8 6.06 -18.99 13.46
C MET A 8 5.55 -18.61 12.06
N ILE A 9 6.44 -18.22 11.15
CA ILE A 9 6.06 -17.93 9.75
C ILE A 9 5.43 -19.17 9.07
N LYS A 10 6.00 -20.36 9.30
CA LYS A 10 5.55 -21.60 8.67
C LYS A 10 4.23 -22.12 9.25
N ASN A 11 4.10 -22.09 10.58
CA ASN A 11 3.08 -22.81 11.33
C ASN A 11 1.90 -21.93 11.72
N GLU A 12 2.04 -20.61 11.72
CA GLU A 12 0.99 -19.70 12.21
C GLU A 12 0.63 -18.65 11.16
N VAL A 13 1.60 -17.86 10.70
CA VAL A 13 1.36 -16.77 9.74
C VAL A 13 0.94 -17.31 8.37
N LYS A 14 1.60 -18.36 7.86
CA LYS A 14 1.24 -18.97 6.58
C LYS A 14 -0.19 -19.54 6.60
N PRO A 15 -0.59 -20.36 7.60
CA PRO A 15 -1.98 -20.82 7.69
C PRO A 15 -3.01 -19.68 7.77
N LEU A 16 -2.74 -18.61 8.52
CA LEU A 16 -3.62 -17.42 8.56
C LEU A 16 -3.86 -16.86 7.16
N PHE A 17 -2.79 -16.54 6.44
CA PHE A 17 -2.88 -16.00 5.09
C PHE A 17 -3.52 -16.97 4.10
N ALA A 18 -3.26 -18.27 4.23
CA ALA A 18 -3.86 -19.29 3.37
C ALA A 18 -5.38 -19.36 3.51
N ARG A 19 -5.94 -19.19 4.73
CA ARG A 19 -7.41 -19.12 4.93
C ARG A 19 -8.05 -17.95 4.17
N HIS A 20 -7.29 -16.89 3.91
CA HIS A 20 -7.72 -15.71 3.18
C HIS A 20 -7.35 -15.74 1.68
N GLY A 21 -6.91 -16.90 1.17
CA GLY A 21 -6.61 -17.09 -0.25
C GLY A 21 -5.21 -16.65 -0.69
N TYR A 22 -4.31 -16.29 0.24
CA TYR A 22 -2.95 -15.90 -0.11
C TYR A 22 -2.04 -17.11 -0.30
N THR A 23 -1.19 -17.02 -1.32
CA THR A 23 -0.10 -17.97 -1.59
C THR A 23 1.24 -17.39 -1.12
N LYS A 24 2.16 -18.23 -0.64
CA LYS A 24 3.45 -17.80 -0.08
C LYS A 24 4.60 -18.03 -1.05
N LYS A 25 5.45 -17.01 -1.25
CA LYS A 25 6.76 -17.12 -1.89
C LYS A 25 7.81 -16.36 -1.07
N GLY A 26 8.72 -17.09 -0.41
CA GLY A 26 9.67 -16.47 0.52
C GLY A 26 8.94 -15.82 1.70
N LEU A 27 9.16 -14.53 1.93
CA LEU A 27 8.46 -13.72 2.94
C LEU A 27 7.33 -12.86 2.34
N ASN A 28 6.89 -13.19 1.12
CA ASN A 28 5.76 -12.55 0.44
C ASN A 28 4.54 -13.47 0.47
N PHE A 29 3.39 -12.89 0.75
CA PHE A 29 2.07 -13.53 0.70
C PHE A 29 1.24 -12.77 -0.32
N ARG A 30 0.85 -13.44 -1.40
CA ARG A 30 0.21 -12.82 -2.56
C ARG A 30 -1.16 -13.44 -2.83
N ARG A 31 -2.16 -12.59 -3.06
CA ARG A 31 -3.51 -12.96 -3.52
C ARG A 31 -3.85 -12.13 -4.74
N VAL A 32 -4.53 -12.72 -5.70
CA VAL A 32 -5.06 -12.03 -6.88
C VAL A 32 -6.58 -12.09 -6.83
N GLU A 33 -7.23 -10.97 -7.08
CA GLU A 33 -8.69 -10.87 -7.13
C GLU A 33 -9.04 -9.86 -8.23
N GLY A 34 -9.60 -10.35 -9.34
CA GLY A 34 -9.83 -9.54 -10.53
C GLY A 34 -8.54 -8.84 -11.02
N ASP A 35 -8.57 -7.51 -11.00
CA ASP A 35 -7.47 -6.64 -11.44
C ASP A 35 -6.60 -6.11 -10.30
N LEU A 36 -6.85 -6.56 -9.08
CA LEU A 36 -6.06 -6.21 -7.91
C LEU A 36 -5.18 -7.39 -7.48
N ILE A 37 -3.92 -7.06 -7.15
CA ILE A 37 -2.95 -7.99 -6.59
C ILE A 37 -2.57 -7.48 -5.20
N TYR A 38 -2.96 -8.23 -4.17
CA TYR A 38 -2.68 -7.93 -2.77
C TYR A 38 -1.43 -8.66 -2.34
N THR A 39 -0.51 -7.95 -1.70
CA THR A 39 0.72 -8.53 -1.18
C THR A 39 1.01 -8.06 0.24
N PHE A 40 1.24 -9.01 1.14
CA PHE A 40 1.92 -8.75 2.40
C PHE A 40 3.37 -9.18 2.30
N ASN A 41 4.30 -8.33 2.72
CA ASN A 41 5.72 -8.65 2.78
C ASN A 41 6.26 -8.48 4.19
N ILE A 42 6.96 -9.51 4.66
CA ILE A 42 7.68 -9.47 5.94
C ILE A 42 9.13 -9.06 5.66
N GLN A 43 9.46 -7.82 5.96
CA GLN A 43 10.80 -7.27 5.74
C GLN A 43 11.64 -7.43 7.00
N LYS A 44 12.64 -8.32 6.97
CA LYS A 44 13.62 -8.44 8.05
C LYS A 44 14.46 -7.15 8.15
N SER A 45 14.71 -6.70 9.38
CA SER A 45 15.72 -5.67 9.63
C SER A 45 17.13 -6.18 9.29
N GLN A 46 18.01 -5.26 8.88
CA GLN A 46 19.41 -5.55 8.56
C GLN A 46 20.22 -5.93 9.82
N SER A 47 19.82 -5.42 11.00
CA SER A 47 20.53 -5.60 12.27
C SER A 47 20.08 -6.83 13.08
N ASN A 48 19.60 -7.87 12.40
CA ASN A 48 19.15 -9.11 13.05
C ASN A 48 20.30 -9.98 13.52
N THR A 49 20.18 -10.51 14.74
CA THR A 49 21.18 -11.39 15.37
C THR A 49 20.61 -12.78 15.64
N ALA A 50 21.39 -13.66 16.27
CA ALA A 50 20.88 -14.96 16.72
C ALA A 50 19.78 -14.81 17.78
N ASN A 51 19.90 -13.80 18.66
CA ASN A 51 19.07 -13.60 19.84
C ASN A 51 17.99 -12.53 19.68
N HIS A 52 17.98 -11.83 18.54
CA HIS A 52 17.03 -10.76 18.27
C HIS A 52 16.66 -10.74 16.79
N VAL A 53 15.37 -10.93 16.50
CA VAL A 53 14.81 -10.76 15.16
C VAL A 53 13.81 -9.62 15.17
N ARG A 54 14.10 -8.58 14.39
CA ARG A 54 13.21 -7.49 14.06
C ARG A 54 12.74 -7.61 12.62
N PHE A 55 11.48 -7.29 12.41
CA PHE A 55 10.89 -7.22 11.08
C PHE A 55 9.75 -6.21 11.03
N TYR A 56 9.48 -5.77 9.80
CA TYR A 56 8.39 -4.88 9.47
C TYR A 56 7.35 -5.63 8.63
N MET A 57 6.11 -5.18 8.68
CA MET A 57 5.02 -5.70 7.85
C MET A 57 4.63 -4.63 6.83
N ASN A 58 4.86 -4.93 5.55
CA ASN A 58 4.44 -4.10 4.42
C ASN A 58 3.14 -4.64 3.84
N CYS A 59 2.19 -3.75 3.55
CA CYS A 59 0.90 -4.03 2.95
C CYS A 59 0.83 -3.31 1.60
N MET A 60 0.64 -4.07 0.52
CA MET A 60 0.72 -3.55 -0.85
C MET A 60 -0.45 -4.01 -1.71
N ILE A 61 -0.94 -3.12 -2.57
CA ILE A 61 -1.93 -3.45 -3.61
C ILE A 61 -1.42 -2.92 -4.94
N HIS A 62 -1.40 -3.76 -5.96
CA HIS A 62 -1.19 -3.36 -7.34
C HIS A 62 -2.52 -3.39 -8.09
N SER A 63 -2.86 -2.31 -8.78
CA SER A 63 -3.95 -2.26 -9.75
C SER A 63 -3.40 -2.36 -11.17
N LYS A 64 -3.95 -3.30 -11.97
CA LYS A 64 -3.62 -3.38 -13.39
C LYS A 64 -4.09 -2.17 -14.18
N GLU A 65 -5.21 -1.57 -13.78
CA GLU A 65 -5.77 -0.38 -14.42
C GLU A 65 -4.85 0.84 -14.22
N LEU A 66 -4.33 1.05 -13.01
CA LEU A 66 -3.32 2.09 -12.78
C LEU A 66 -2.02 1.79 -13.50
N ALA A 67 -1.59 0.52 -13.56
CA ALA A 67 -0.40 0.14 -14.33
C ALA A 67 -0.56 0.49 -15.82
N GLN A 68 -1.74 0.24 -16.39
CA GLN A 68 -2.08 0.60 -17.76
C GLN A 68 -2.09 2.13 -17.94
N LEU A 69 -2.69 2.85 -16.99
CA LEU A 69 -2.70 4.31 -16.99
C LEU A 69 -1.28 4.90 -16.97
N GLN A 70 -0.41 4.42 -16.08
CA GLN A 70 0.98 4.83 -15.99
C GLN A 70 1.76 4.53 -17.27
N SER A 71 1.49 3.39 -17.92
CA SER A 71 2.11 3.04 -19.19
C SER A 71 1.71 4.01 -20.30
N MET A 72 0.44 4.41 -20.36
CA MET A 72 -0.03 5.43 -21.31
C MET A 72 0.63 6.79 -21.06
N ILE A 73 0.73 7.21 -19.80
CA ILE A 73 1.38 8.48 -19.42
C ILE A 73 2.88 8.46 -19.74
N SER A 74 3.54 7.32 -19.59
CA SER A 74 5.00 7.15 -19.76
C SER A 74 5.43 6.78 -21.18
N GLY A 75 4.54 6.86 -22.17
CA GLY A 75 4.86 6.56 -23.57
C GLY A 75 5.14 5.07 -23.85
N GLY A 76 4.44 4.16 -23.16
CA GLY A 76 4.47 2.72 -23.44
C GLY A 76 5.59 1.94 -22.76
N LYS A 77 6.35 2.54 -21.83
CA LYS A 77 7.28 1.77 -20.99
C LYS A 77 6.50 0.86 -20.04
N THR A 78 6.78 -0.43 -20.09
CA THR A 78 6.25 -1.40 -19.11
C THR A 78 6.91 -1.11 -17.76
N ILE A 79 6.16 -0.53 -16.84
CA ILE A 79 6.55 -0.50 -15.43
C ILE A 79 6.28 -1.92 -14.91
N GLN A 80 7.26 -2.56 -14.27
CA GLN A 80 7.06 -3.85 -13.60
C GLN A 80 5.90 -3.76 -12.60
N GLU A 81 5.41 -4.89 -12.06
CA GLU A 81 4.35 -4.94 -11.02
C GLU A 81 4.74 -4.13 -9.76
N GLN A 82 4.70 -2.81 -9.84
CA GLN A 82 4.93 -1.87 -8.76
C GLN A 82 3.65 -1.76 -7.96
N ALA A 83 3.78 -1.78 -6.64
CA ALA A 83 2.66 -1.54 -5.76
C ALA A 83 2.15 -0.10 -5.97
N HIS A 84 0.84 0.05 -6.14
CA HIS A 84 0.18 1.34 -6.25
C HIS A 84 -0.20 1.83 -4.86
N LEU A 85 -0.78 0.97 -4.03
CA LEU A 85 -0.85 1.19 -2.59
C LEU A 85 0.34 0.49 -1.95
N ASN A 86 1.11 1.20 -1.12
CA ASN A 86 2.18 0.64 -0.31
C ASN A 86 2.22 1.38 1.03
N CYS A 87 1.96 0.66 2.11
CA CYS A 87 1.99 1.22 3.46
C CYS A 87 2.56 0.19 4.44
N ARG A 88 2.98 0.66 5.60
CA ARG A 88 3.28 -0.21 6.73
C ARG A 88 2.00 -0.59 7.47
N ILE A 89 2.03 -1.72 8.18
CA ILE A 89 0.85 -2.22 8.90
C ILE A 89 0.31 -1.21 9.93
N GLU A 90 1.17 -0.46 10.60
CA GLU A 90 0.78 0.55 11.61
C GLU A 90 -0.02 1.71 11.01
N GLU A 91 0.07 1.93 9.69
CA GLU A 91 -0.72 2.97 9.01
C GLU A 91 -2.18 2.54 8.81
N ILE A 92 -2.47 1.24 8.85
CA ILE A 92 -3.81 0.68 8.60
C ILE A 92 -4.37 -0.09 9.79
N VAL A 93 -3.52 -0.48 10.74
CA VAL A 93 -3.86 -1.12 12.01
C VAL A 93 -3.24 -0.30 13.15
N PRO A 94 -3.99 0.63 13.79
CA PRO A 94 -3.44 1.55 14.78
C PRO A 94 -2.83 0.88 16.03
N SER A 95 -3.23 -0.35 16.34
CA SER A 95 -2.69 -1.16 17.44
C SER A 95 -1.35 -1.83 17.09
N ALA A 96 -1.00 -1.91 15.80
CA ALA A 96 0.22 -2.54 15.36
C ALA A 96 1.44 -1.64 15.62
N PRO A 97 2.58 -2.20 16.07
CA PRO A 97 3.81 -1.45 16.23
C PRO A 97 4.45 -1.17 14.85
N ASP A 98 5.30 -0.14 14.80
CA ASP A 98 6.11 0.20 13.62
C ASP A 98 7.07 -0.94 13.19
N ARG A 99 7.45 -1.80 14.14
CA ARG A 99 8.21 -3.04 13.91
C ARG A 99 7.91 -4.06 14.99
N TYR A 100 7.96 -5.32 14.61
CA TYR A 100 7.90 -6.44 15.54
C TYR A 100 9.30 -6.82 15.98
N SER A 101 9.47 -7.12 17.26
CA SER A 101 10.75 -7.55 17.85
C SER A 101 10.57 -8.86 18.60
N LEU A 102 11.28 -9.89 18.16
CA LEU A 102 11.35 -11.20 18.80
C LEU A 102 12.70 -11.33 19.52
N THR A 103 12.66 -11.33 20.85
CA THR A 103 13.81 -11.45 21.75
C THR A 103 13.73 -12.75 22.54
N SER A 104 14.81 -13.13 23.23
CA SER A 104 14.89 -14.39 24.00
C SER A 104 13.98 -14.44 25.23
N ASP A 105 13.60 -13.28 25.75
CA ASP A 105 12.72 -13.09 26.91
C ASP A 105 11.25 -12.85 26.51
N ALA A 106 10.94 -12.82 25.21
CA ALA A 106 9.58 -12.58 24.74
C ALA A 106 8.66 -13.77 25.08
N ASP A 107 7.47 -13.46 25.61
CA ASP A 107 6.37 -14.42 25.67
C ASP A 107 5.88 -14.70 24.25
N LEU A 108 6.30 -15.85 23.71
CA LEU A 108 6.01 -16.26 22.34
C LEU A 108 4.53 -16.47 22.08
N VAL A 109 3.77 -16.91 23.08
CA VAL A 109 2.33 -17.16 22.94
C VAL A 109 1.60 -15.83 22.80
N THR A 110 1.89 -14.89 23.69
CA THR A 110 1.32 -13.54 23.62
C THR A 110 1.77 -12.81 22.35
N PHE A 111 3.06 -12.89 22.00
CA PHE A 111 3.60 -12.29 20.78
C PHE A 111 2.88 -12.79 19.53
N SER A 112 2.73 -14.11 19.38
CA SER A 112 2.09 -14.67 18.21
C SER A 112 0.62 -14.28 18.13
N LYS A 113 -0.12 -14.36 19.26
CA LYS A 113 -1.53 -13.94 19.30
C LYS A 113 -1.72 -12.49 18.85
N VAL A 114 -0.87 -11.58 19.33
CA VAL A 114 -0.92 -10.15 18.96
C VAL A 114 -0.58 -9.96 17.48
N LEU A 115 0.49 -10.60 16.99
CA LEU A 115 0.85 -10.54 15.58
C LEU A 115 -0.30 -11.02 14.69
N LEU A 116 -0.87 -12.20 14.98
CA LEU A 116 -1.96 -12.76 14.18
C LEU A 116 -3.21 -11.87 14.22
N SER A 117 -3.54 -11.25 15.36
CA SER A 117 -4.65 -10.27 15.45
C SER A 117 -4.42 -9.09 14.50
N HIS A 118 -3.24 -8.48 14.54
CA HIS A 118 -2.93 -7.36 13.66
C HIS A 118 -2.96 -7.78 12.18
N LEU A 119 -2.51 -9.00 11.85
CA LEU A 119 -2.57 -9.51 10.48
C LEU A 119 -4.02 -9.77 10.01
N GLU A 120 -4.92 -10.25 10.87
CA GLU A 120 -6.35 -10.36 10.55
C GLU A 120 -6.97 -8.98 10.27
N GLU A 121 -6.72 -8.00 11.13
CA GLU A 121 -7.19 -6.62 10.93
C GLU A 121 -6.65 -6.00 9.62
N ALA A 122 -5.37 -6.22 9.33
CA ALA A 122 -4.77 -5.75 8.09
C ALA A 122 -5.34 -6.44 6.85
N VAL A 123 -5.62 -7.76 6.93
CA VAL A 123 -6.29 -8.49 5.85
C VAL A 123 -7.68 -7.91 5.61
N GLU A 124 -8.45 -7.67 6.67
CA GLU A 124 -9.79 -7.09 6.55
C GLU A 124 -9.76 -5.69 5.94
N TYR A 125 -8.84 -4.83 6.39
CA TYR A 125 -8.63 -3.52 5.78
C TYR A 125 -8.36 -3.62 4.29
N MET A 126 -7.41 -4.47 3.91
CA MET A 126 -7.00 -4.64 2.51
C MET A 126 -8.12 -5.25 1.66
N ARG A 127 -8.96 -6.13 2.20
CA ARG A 127 -10.12 -6.71 1.51
C ARG A 127 -11.19 -5.68 1.17
N ASN A 128 -11.29 -4.61 1.96
CA ASN A 128 -12.23 -3.51 1.69
C ASN A 128 -11.75 -2.58 0.56
N ILE A 129 -10.52 -2.74 0.08
CA ILE A 129 -10.02 -2.08 -1.14
C ILE A 129 -10.30 -3.02 -2.30
N THR A 130 -11.39 -2.77 -3.01
CA THR A 130 -11.96 -3.69 -4.02
C THR A 130 -11.78 -3.20 -5.45
N SER A 131 -11.38 -1.94 -5.62
CA SER A 131 -11.24 -1.29 -6.91
C SER A 131 -10.02 -0.36 -6.98
N THR A 132 -9.65 0.03 -8.20
CA THR A 132 -8.69 1.11 -8.42
C THR A 132 -9.15 2.42 -7.79
N ARG A 133 -10.46 2.68 -7.81
CA ARG A 133 -11.05 3.87 -7.21
C ARG A 133 -10.73 3.96 -5.71
N ASP A 134 -10.80 2.84 -4.98
CA ASP A 134 -10.48 2.80 -3.55
C ASP A 134 -9.01 3.17 -3.28
N ILE A 135 -8.09 2.79 -4.19
CA ILE A 135 -6.67 3.18 -4.12
C ILE A 135 -6.51 4.69 -4.37
N VAL A 136 -7.22 5.24 -5.35
CA VAL A 136 -7.21 6.68 -5.63
C VAL A 136 -7.78 7.48 -4.46
N GLU A 137 -8.86 7.01 -3.84
CA GLU A 137 -9.41 7.62 -2.62
C GLU A 137 -8.44 7.56 -1.45
N TYR A 138 -7.66 6.48 -1.33
CA TYR A 138 -6.56 6.40 -0.37
C TYR A 138 -5.52 7.51 -0.62
N TYR A 139 -5.10 7.75 -1.88
CA TYR A 139 -4.17 8.86 -2.22
C TYR A 139 -4.75 10.22 -1.88
N MET A 140 -6.05 10.40 -2.13
CA MET A 140 -6.75 11.64 -1.84
C MET A 140 -6.79 11.92 -0.33
N ARG A 141 -7.13 10.92 0.48
CA ARG A 141 -7.15 11.02 1.95
C ARG A 141 -5.80 11.42 2.52
N MET A 142 -4.70 10.92 1.95
CA MET A 142 -3.34 11.28 2.35
C MET A 142 -2.89 12.65 1.79
N THR A 143 -3.69 13.23 0.88
CA THR A 143 -3.35 14.41 0.09
C THR A 143 -1.98 14.22 -0.58
N ALA A 144 -1.79 13.08 -1.25
CA ALA A 144 -0.50 12.63 -1.75
C ALA A 144 -0.04 13.41 -3.01
N LEU A 145 0.74 14.48 -2.82
CA LEU A 145 1.21 15.33 -3.92
C LEU A 145 1.96 14.55 -5.03
N HIS A 146 2.74 13.53 -4.67
CA HIS A 146 3.53 12.74 -5.62
C HIS A 146 2.70 11.75 -6.47
N LEU A 147 1.43 11.52 -6.12
CA LEU A 147 0.49 10.64 -6.84
C LEU A 147 -0.65 11.43 -7.49
N SER A 148 -0.55 12.76 -7.46
CA SER A 148 -1.60 13.67 -7.89
C SER A 148 -1.88 13.62 -9.39
N GLU A 149 -0.84 13.56 -10.23
CA GLU A 149 -0.98 13.48 -11.69
C GLU A 149 -1.73 12.20 -12.10
N GLU A 150 -1.36 11.06 -11.52
CA GLU A 150 -2.07 9.78 -11.72
C GLU A 150 -3.53 9.86 -11.24
N THR A 151 -3.75 10.43 -10.05
CA THR A 151 -5.10 10.64 -9.50
C THR A 151 -5.96 11.48 -10.44
N PHE A 152 -5.45 12.59 -10.96
CA PHE A 152 -6.20 13.44 -11.89
C PHE A 152 -6.50 12.73 -13.20
N HIS A 153 -5.51 12.03 -13.78
CA HIS A 153 -5.73 11.26 -15.00
C HIS A 153 -6.81 10.19 -14.80
N TYR A 154 -6.75 9.43 -13.69
CA TYR A 154 -7.76 8.43 -13.38
C TYR A 154 -9.16 9.03 -13.26
N LEU A 155 -9.31 10.09 -12.45
CA LEU A 155 -10.59 10.73 -12.20
C LEU A 155 -11.20 11.30 -13.48
N LEU A 156 -10.41 12.05 -14.26
CA LEU A 156 -10.90 12.74 -15.45
C LEU A 156 -11.20 11.77 -16.60
N GLN A 157 -10.40 10.72 -16.80
CA GLN A 157 -10.71 9.69 -17.81
C GLN A 157 -11.99 8.91 -17.48
N ASN A 158 -12.35 8.82 -16.21
CA ASN A 158 -13.60 8.23 -15.73
C ASN A 158 -14.76 9.26 -15.62
N GLY A 159 -14.56 10.50 -16.08
CA GLY A 159 -15.58 11.56 -16.05
C GLY A 159 -15.87 12.15 -14.67
N ASP A 160 -15.07 11.84 -13.64
CA ASP A 160 -15.26 12.32 -12.27
C ASP A 160 -14.57 13.68 -12.04
N THR A 161 -14.97 14.67 -12.84
CA THR A 161 -14.41 16.02 -12.80
C THR A 161 -14.68 16.72 -11.47
N THR A 162 -15.82 16.45 -10.83
CA THR A 162 -16.17 17.04 -9.53
C THR A 162 -15.22 16.58 -8.44
N THR A 163 -14.90 15.29 -8.36
CA THR A 163 -13.92 14.78 -7.39
C THR A 163 -12.52 15.29 -7.71
N ALA A 164 -12.14 15.37 -8.99
CA ALA A 164 -10.87 15.94 -9.40
C ALA A 164 -10.72 17.39 -8.91
N GLN A 165 -11.74 18.24 -9.08
CA GLN A 165 -11.71 19.62 -8.60
C GLN A 165 -11.59 19.69 -7.07
N LYS A 166 -12.33 18.86 -6.33
CA LYS A 166 -12.23 18.78 -4.86
C LYS A 166 -10.81 18.39 -4.43
N TYR A 167 -10.20 17.43 -5.12
CA TYR A 167 -8.84 17.01 -4.80
C TYR A 167 -7.80 18.10 -5.11
N LEU A 168 -7.96 18.84 -6.21
CA LEU A 168 -7.13 20.00 -6.52
C LEU A 168 -7.20 21.05 -5.41
N GLN A 169 -8.39 21.34 -4.88
CA GLN A 169 -8.57 22.26 -3.76
C GLN A 169 -7.87 21.75 -2.49
N GLN A 170 -7.93 20.45 -2.19
CA GLN A 170 -7.20 19.86 -1.06
C GLN A 170 -5.68 20.01 -1.20
N LEU A 171 -5.15 19.72 -2.39
CA LEU A 171 -3.72 19.90 -2.69
C LEU A 171 -3.31 21.36 -2.58
N GLN A 172 -4.11 22.29 -3.12
CA GLN A 172 -3.84 23.72 -3.04
C GLN A 172 -3.88 24.23 -1.60
N ALA A 173 -4.84 23.79 -0.79
CA ALA A 173 -4.92 24.16 0.62
C ALA A 173 -3.69 23.69 1.41
N LYS A 174 -3.15 22.51 1.10
CA LYS A 174 -1.99 21.94 1.81
C LYS A 174 -0.64 22.45 1.30
N TYR A 175 -0.49 22.64 -0.01
CA TYR A 175 0.80 22.89 -0.68
C TYR A 175 0.87 24.21 -1.45
N GLY A 176 -0.23 24.95 -1.57
CA GLY A 176 -0.33 26.14 -2.44
C GLY A 176 0.60 27.29 -2.08
N ALA A 177 1.06 27.35 -0.82
CA ALA A 177 2.04 28.34 -0.37
C ALA A 177 3.50 27.98 -0.71
N GLU A 178 3.76 26.77 -1.20
CA GLU A 178 5.12 26.34 -1.55
C GLU A 178 5.54 26.88 -2.92
N ASN A 179 6.78 27.36 -3.06
CA ASN A 179 7.30 27.89 -4.32
C ASN A 179 7.16 26.93 -5.51
N ARG A 180 7.21 25.61 -5.26
CA ARG A 180 7.05 24.58 -6.30
C ARG A 180 5.61 24.41 -6.77
N TRP A 181 4.62 24.96 -6.08
CA TRP A 181 3.20 24.82 -6.43
C TRP A 181 2.90 25.27 -7.87
N ALA A 182 3.49 26.38 -8.31
CA ALA A 182 3.31 26.90 -9.66
C ALA A 182 3.70 25.90 -10.77
N ILE A 183 4.61 24.96 -10.49
CA ILE A 183 4.96 23.88 -11.42
C ILE A 183 3.83 22.87 -11.50
N PHE A 184 3.30 22.45 -10.35
CA PHE A 184 2.19 21.50 -10.26
C PHE A 184 0.90 22.07 -10.84
N GLU A 185 0.57 23.32 -10.55
CA GLU A 185 -0.61 24.00 -11.08
C GLU A 185 -0.62 24.02 -12.61
N LYS A 186 0.52 24.34 -13.25
CA LYS A 186 0.67 24.28 -14.72
C LYS A 186 0.47 22.87 -15.26
N LYS A 187 1.01 21.85 -14.57
CA LYS A 187 0.82 20.44 -14.97
C LYS A 187 -0.65 20.03 -14.85
N TYR A 188 -1.30 20.36 -13.74
CA TYR A 188 -2.71 20.01 -13.53
C TYR A 188 -3.60 20.71 -14.56
N ALA A 189 -3.36 21.99 -14.87
CA ALA A 189 -4.09 22.69 -15.93
C ALA A 189 -3.99 21.96 -17.29
N ALA A 190 -2.80 21.45 -17.64
CA ALA A 190 -2.61 20.65 -18.86
C ALA A 190 -3.37 19.31 -18.81
N ILE A 191 -3.38 18.63 -17.66
CA ILE A 191 -4.14 17.38 -17.48
C ILE A 191 -5.65 17.64 -17.62
N PHE A 192 -6.19 18.66 -16.95
CA PHE A 192 -7.60 19.04 -17.05
C PHE A 192 -7.99 19.42 -18.48
N ALA A 193 -7.13 20.12 -19.23
CA ALA A 193 -7.40 20.46 -20.62
C ALA A 193 -7.39 19.24 -21.57
N SER A 194 -6.56 18.22 -21.28
CA SER A 194 -6.45 17.02 -22.12
C SER A 194 -7.52 15.97 -21.84
N CYS A 195 -7.96 15.85 -20.58
CA CYS A 195 -8.86 14.78 -20.12
C CYS A 195 -10.24 15.30 -19.69
N GLY A 196 -10.37 16.56 -19.29
CA GLY A 196 -11.64 17.16 -18.89
C GLY A 196 -12.47 17.57 -20.10
N ARG A 197 -13.43 16.73 -20.48
CA ARG A 197 -14.56 17.11 -21.34
C ARG A 197 -15.84 17.10 -20.54
#